data_AF-X0BMS5-F1
#
_entry.id   AF-X0BMS5-F1
#
_cell.length_a   1.000
_cell.length_b   1.000
_cell.length_c   1.000
_cell.angle_alpha   90.00
_cell.angle_beta   90.00
_cell.angle_gamma   90.00
#
_symmetry.space_group_name_H-M   'P 1'
#
loop_
_entity.id
_entity.type
_entity.pdbx_description
1 polymer ?
#
loop_
_entity_poly.entity_id
_entity_poly.type
_entity_poly.pdbx_seq_one_letter_code
_entity_poly.pdbx_strand_id
1 'polypeptide(L)'
;MKFSAVIALLLPLSGVLASPVADSGPVGIGRDEHATGTGPLSLDQSEADLVGRDLFARSTRKCKIVNVSNRAFCRSGPGTNYPIKYSVYKGQEYKFDCYKKGTCHEGNCTWDRLPHAEGYCYVSGAYTDGRCTKAALGKC
;
A
#
# COMPACT_ATOMS: atom_id res chain seq x y z
N MET A 1 -27.51 40.72 19.10
CA MET A 1 -28.90 40.21 18.92
C MET A 1 -28.80 38.70 18.79
N LYS A 2 -29.50 37.96 19.66
CA LYS A 2 -29.58 36.49 19.69
C LYS A 2 -30.66 36.03 18.72
N PHE A 3 -30.38 35.04 17.87
CA PHE A 3 -31.40 34.11 17.37
C PHE A 3 -30.80 32.71 17.26
N SER A 4 -31.13 31.88 18.24
CA SER A 4 -31.06 30.42 18.13
C SER A 4 -32.10 29.94 17.13
N ALA A 5 -31.74 28.97 16.29
CA ALA A 5 -32.72 28.08 15.65
C ALA A 5 -32.13 26.66 15.62
N VAL A 6 -32.66 25.83 16.50
CA VAL A 6 -32.50 24.37 16.50
C VAL A 6 -33.54 23.83 15.51
N ILE A 7 -33.11 23.05 14.52
CA ILE A 7 -34.02 22.27 13.67
C ILE A 7 -33.58 20.82 13.76
N ALA A 8 -34.34 20.06 14.54
CA ALA A 8 -34.32 18.61 14.55
C ALA A 8 -35.30 18.10 13.48
N LEU A 9 -34.84 17.26 12.54
CA LEU A 9 -35.70 16.58 11.56
C LEU A 9 -35.18 15.16 11.28
N LEU A 10 -35.76 14.22 12.02
CA LEU A 10 -36.25 12.89 11.64
C LEU A 10 -35.48 12.07 10.57
N LEU A 11 -34.91 10.94 11.01
CA LEU A 11 -34.43 9.80 10.22
C LEU A 11 -35.58 8.99 9.60
N PRO A 12 -35.41 8.41 8.40
CA PRO A 12 -36.05 7.16 8.02
C PRO A 12 -35.05 5.99 8.07
N LEU A 13 -35.30 5.04 8.98
CA LEU A 13 -34.73 3.69 8.93
C LEU A 13 -35.22 2.99 7.65
N SER A 14 -34.31 2.56 6.78
CA SER A 14 -34.64 1.72 5.62
C SER A 14 -33.97 0.35 5.76
N GLY A 15 -34.78 -0.62 6.17
CA GLY A 15 -34.93 -1.97 5.60
C GLY A 15 -33.70 -2.82 5.25
N VAL A 16 -33.55 -3.92 5.97
CA VAL A 16 -32.78 -5.12 5.61
C VAL A 16 -33.46 -5.87 4.45
N LEU A 17 -32.70 -6.35 3.46
CA LEU A 17 -33.07 -7.50 2.65
C LEU A 17 -31.95 -8.54 2.70
N ALA A 18 -32.23 -9.63 3.39
CA ALA A 18 -31.45 -10.87 3.36
C ALA A 18 -31.50 -11.45 1.94
N SER A 19 -30.36 -11.91 1.42
CA SER A 19 -30.33 -12.77 0.22
C SER A 19 -30.30 -14.25 0.65
N PRO A 20 -31.02 -15.12 -0.07
CA PRO A 20 -31.19 -16.52 0.28
C PRO A 20 -29.91 -17.35 0.09
N VAL A 21 -29.79 -18.35 0.95
CA VAL A 21 -28.86 -19.48 0.89
C VAL A 21 -29.19 -20.34 -0.34
N ALA A 22 -28.17 -20.70 -1.11
CA ALA A 22 -28.25 -21.80 -2.06
C ALA A 22 -27.52 -23.02 -1.48
N ASP A 23 -28.22 -24.14 -1.60
CA ASP A 23 -28.09 -25.40 -0.92
C ASP A 23 -27.08 -26.36 -1.62
N SER A 24 -26.36 -27.09 -0.77
CA SER A 24 -25.84 -28.47 -0.85
C SER A 24 -25.35 -29.12 -2.16
N GLY A 25 -24.11 -29.63 -2.07
CA GLY A 25 -23.76 -31.02 -2.41
C GLY A 25 -22.42 -31.23 -3.14
N PRO A 26 -21.77 -32.42 -3.08
CA PRO A 26 -21.73 -33.44 -2.03
C PRO A 26 -20.30 -33.71 -1.49
N VAL A 27 -20.27 -34.52 -0.44
CA VAL A 27 -19.12 -35.14 0.22
C VAL A 27 -18.21 -35.90 -0.77
N GLY A 28 -16.90 -35.66 -0.68
CA GLY A 28 -15.85 -36.54 -1.19
C GLY A 28 -14.83 -36.82 -0.10
N ILE A 29 -14.90 -38.01 0.50
CA ILE A 29 -13.89 -38.57 1.41
C ILE A 29 -12.80 -39.24 0.57
N GLY A 30 -11.54 -38.91 0.87
CA GLY A 30 -10.36 -39.72 0.60
C GLY A 30 -9.13 -38.96 1.12
N ARG A 31 -8.53 -39.36 2.25
CA ARG A 31 -7.42 -40.35 2.33
C ARG A 31 -6.23 -39.90 1.46
N ASP A 32 -5.01 -39.65 1.94
CA ASP A 32 -4.29 -40.20 3.09
C ASP A 32 -3.15 -39.24 3.54
N GLU A 33 -2.80 -39.33 4.82
CA GLU A 33 -1.45 -39.04 5.32
C GLU A 33 -0.42 -39.88 4.57
N HIS A 34 0.60 -39.27 3.97
CA HIS A 34 1.89 -39.95 3.84
C HIS A 34 3.08 -39.01 3.65
N ALA A 35 4.11 -39.32 4.44
CA ALA A 35 5.52 -38.98 4.31
C ALA A 35 5.96 -37.54 4.59
N THR A 36 6.37 -37.35 5.85
CA THR A 36 7.65 -36.70 6.20
C THR A 36 8.75 -37.18 5.26
N GLY A 37 8.99 -36.41 4.20
CA GLY A 37 10.16 -36.55 3.35
C GLY A 37 11.19 -35.51 3.73
N THR A 38 12.17 -35.90 4.54
CA THR A 38 13.43 -35.16 4.69
C THR A 38 14.14 -35.17 3.35
N GLY A 39 13.83 -34.19 2.50
CA GLY A 39 14.58 -33.90 1.28
C GLY A 39 15.62 -32.81 1.56
N PRO A 40 16.89 -32.98 1.16
CA PRO A 40 17.90 -31.96 1.36
C PRO A 40 17.52 -30.71 0.55
N LEU A 41 17.71 -29.54 1.17
CA LEU A 41 17.60 -28.23 0.54
C LEU A 41 18.59 -28.15 -0.63
N SER A 42 18.17 -28.51 -1.84
CA SER A 42 18.89 -28.08 -3.04
C SER A 42 18.51 -26.62 -3.28
N LEU A 43 19.36 -25.71 -2.80
CA LEU A 43 19.40 -24.31 -3.25
C LEU A 43 19.92 -24.27 -4.69
N ASP A 44 19.21 -24.91 -5.61
CA ASP A 44 19.35 -24.69 -7.03
C ASP A 44 18.23 -23.71 -7.40
N GLN A 45 18.40 -22.44 -6.99
CA GLN A 45 17.55 -21.38 -7.47
C GLN A 45 17.89 -21.19 -8.94
N SER A 46 17.15 -21.89 -9.79
CA SER A 46 17.29 -21.81 -11.24
C SER A 46 17.23 -20.35 -11.66
N GLU A 47 18.15 -19.92 -12.52
CA GLU A 47 18.16 -18.54 -13.04
C GLU A 47 16.82 -18.20 -13.71
N ALA A 48 16.08 -19.20 -14.20
CA ALA A 48 14.72 -19.06 -14.72
C ALA A 48 13.69 -18.58 -13.66
N ASP A 49 13.78 -19.06 -12.41
CA ASP A 49 12.94 -18.57 -11.31
C ASP A 49 13.33 -17.15 -10.88
N LEU A 50 14.60 -16.76 -11.03
CA LEU A 50 15.04 -15.37 -10.78
C LEU A 50 14.51 -14.42 -11.86
N VAL A 51 14.62 -14.81 -13.14
CA VAL A 51 14.11 -14.05 -14.30
C VAL A 51 12.59 -13.91 -14.24
N GLY A 52 11.87 -14.98 -13.85
CA GLY A 52 10.41 -14.94 -13.69
C GLY A 52 9.94 -13.94 -12.63
N ARG A 53 10.69 -13.75 -11.53
CA ARG A 53 10.35 -12.78 -10.47
C ARG A 53 10.57 -11.33 -10.89
N ASP A 54 11.59 -11.06 -11.71
CA ASP A 54 11.89 -9.71 -12.20
C ASP A 54 10.91 -9.23 -13.29
N LEU A 55 10.32 -10.15 -14.08
CA LEU A 55 9.32 -9.80 -15.10
C LEU A 55 8.05 -9.14 -14.50
N PHE A 56 7.75 -9.40 -13.23
CA PHE A 56 6.63 -8.79 -12.51
C PHE A 56 7.07 -7.71 -11.52
N ALA A 57 8.37 -7.43 -11.41
CA ALA A 57 8.87 -6.38 -10.54
C ALA A 57 8.44 -5.01 -11.09
N ARG A 58 7.82 -4.18 -10.25
CA ARG A 58 7.49 -2.80 -10.63
C ARG A 58 8.78 -2.03 -10.89
N SER A 59 8.83 -1.29 -12.00
CA SER A 59 9.93 -0.38 -12.29
C SER A 59 10.06 0.63 -11.15
N THR A 60 11.28 0.88 -10.68
CA THR A 60 11.55 1.88 -9.65
C THR A 60 12.11 3.18 -10.24
N ARG A 61 11.84 4.29 -9.57
CA ARG A 61 12.34 5.64 -9.89
C ARG A 61 13.16 6.16 -8.73
N LYS A 62 14.36 6.67 -9.02
CA LYS A 62 15.18 7.39 -8.04
C LYS A 62 14.71 8.83 -7.94
N CYS A 63 14.25 9.23 -6.76
CA CYS A 63 13.76 10.57 -6.50
C CYS A 63 14.44 11.17 -5.28
N LYS A 64 14.68 12.47 -5.32
CA LYS A 64 15.31 13.20 -4.23
C LYS A 64 14.26 13.70 -3.26
N ILE A 65 14.57 13.67 -1.96
CA ILE A 65 13.74 14.30 -0.94
C ILE A 65 13.97 15.81 -0.94
N VAL A 66 12.91 16.56 -1.16
CA VAL A 66 12.88 18.03 -1.28
C VAL A 66 11.80 18.62 -0.37
N ASN A 67 11.73 19.95 -0.29
CA ASN A 67 10.66 20.70 0.40
C ASN A 67 10.45 20.36 1.89
N VAL A 68 11.44 19.75 2.55
CA VAL A 68 11.50 19.58 4.01
C VAL A 68 12.69 20.35 4.59
N SER A 69 12.68 20.60 5.91
CA SER A 69 13.81 21.21 6.61
C SER A 69 14.99 20.25 6.77
N ASN A 70 14.74 19.06 7.33
CA ASN A 70 15.76 18.02 7.57
C ASN A 70 15.33 16.64 7.02
N ARG A 71 14.14 16.16 7.41
CA ARG A 71 13.66 14.83 7.03
C ARG A 71 12.15 14.82 6.78
N ALA A 72 11.70 13.89 5.94
CA ALA A 72 10.30 13.49 5.82
C ALA A 72 10.09 12.13 6.50
N PHE A 73 8.84 11.84 6.86
CA PHE A 73 8.47 10.56 7.46
C PHE A 73 7.87 9.62 6.42
N CYS A 74 8.42 8.41 6.35
CA CYS A 74 7.86 7.31 5.59
C CYS A 74 6.89 6.53 6.48
N ARG A 75 5.62 6.47 6.08
CA ARG A 75 4.52 5.96 6.91
C ARG A 75 3.97 4.64 6.40
N SER A 76 3.33 3.86 7.26
CA SER A 76 2.77 2.55 6.86
C SER A 76 1.60 2.63 5.87
N GLY A 77 1.01 3.82 5.67
CA GLY A 77 -0.07 4.03 4.72
C GLY A 77 -0.10 5.47 4.17
N PRO A 78 -1.02 5.74 3.22
CA PRO A 78 -1.06 6.98 2.47
C PRO A 78 -1.79 8.09 3.25
N GLY A 79 -1.18 8.55 4.36
CA GLY A 79 -1.77 9.59 5.19
C GLY A 79 -0.91 9.97 6.38
N THR A 80 -1.10 11.18 6.91
CA THR A 80 -0.35 11.71 8.06
C THR A 80 -0.72 11.03 9.38
N ASN A 81 -1.86 10.35 9.44
CA ASN A 81 -2.34 9.58 10.60
C ASN A 81 -1.77 8.16 10.69
N TYR A 82 -1.07 7.68 9.64
CA TYR A 82 -0.46 6.35 9.67
C TYR A 82 0.86 6.36 10.47
N PRO A 83 1.18 5.27 11.20
CA PRO A 83 2.44 5.11 11.91
C PRO A 83 3.67 5.39 11.05
N ILE A 84 4.68 6.02 11.64
CA ILE A 84 5.99 6.25 11.02
C ILE A 84 6.77 4.93 11.06
N LYS A 85 7.29 4.51 9.91
CA LYS A 85 8.15 3.33 9.77
C LYS A 85 9.62 3.72 9.67
N TYR A 86 9.92 4.74 8.87
CA TYR A 86 11.28 5.23 8.64
C TYR A 86 11.32 6.75 8.45
N SER A 87 12.54 7.31 8.50
CA SER A 87 12.81 8.69 8.10
C SER A 87 13.61 8.71 6.79
N VAL A 88 13.26 9.62 5.89
CA VAL A 88 14.02 9.89 4.67
C VAL A 88 14.56 11.31 4.72
N TYR A 89 15.81 11.52 4.31
CA TYR A 89 16.53 12.76 4.57
C TYR A 89 16.58 13.67 3.35
N LYS A 90 16.47 14.98 3.59
CA LYS A 90 16.56 16.01 2.55
C LYS A 90 17.82 15.82 1.71
N GLY A 91 17.69 15.99 0.39
CA GLY A 91 18.80 15.92 -0.55
C GLY A 91 19.24 14.50 -0.93
N GLN A 92 18.82 13.48 -0.17
CA GLN A 92 19.11 12.08 -0.46
C GLN A 92 18.14 11.51 -1.50
N GLU A 93 18.61 10.51 -2.23
CA GLU A 93 17.82 9.80 -3.24
C GLU A 93 17.33 8.45 -2.72
N TYR A 94 16.06 8.15 -3.00
CA TYR A 94 15.44 6.87 -2.67
C TYR A 94 14.72 6.30 -3.90
N LYS A 95 14.56 4.98 -3.93
CA LYS A 95 13.83 4.27 -4.99
C LYS A 95 12.35 4.18 -4.61
N PHE A 96 11.48 4.76 -5.42
CA PHE A 96 10.03 4.68 -5.31
C PHE A 96 9.46 3.87 -6.47
N ASP A 97 8.35 3.15 -6.28
CA ASP A 97 7.85 2.20 -7.30
C ASP A 97 6.43 2.48 -7.81
N CYS A 98 5.59 3.18 -7.04
CA CYS A 98 4.27 3.65 -7.46
C CYS A 98 3.74 4.68 -6.45
N TYR A 99 2.60 5.32 -6.74
CA TYR A 99 1.91 6.22 -5.81
C TYR A 99 0.53 5.70 -5.42
N LYS A 100 0.06 6.07 -4.21
CA LYS A 100 -1.35 5.97 -3.80
C LYS A 100 -1.95 7.35 -3.58
N LYS A 101 -3.26 7.48 -3.79
CA LYS A 101 -4.02 8.63 -3.28
C LYS A 101 -4.26 8.44 -1.78
N GLY A 102 -4.26 9.55 -1.05
CA GLY A 102 -4.41 9.54 0.40
C GLY A 102 -4.76 10.92 0.97
N THR A 103 -4.52 11.09 2.26
CA THR A 103 -4.72 12.39 2.93
C THR A 103 -3.86 13.46 2.24
N CYS A 104 -4.45 14.60 1.92
CA CYS A 104 -3.71 15.72 1.32
C CYS A 104 -2.78 16.34 2.36
N HIS A 105 -1.52 16.53 1.98
CA HIS A 105 -0.50 17.17 2.79
C HIS A 105 0.19 18.22 1.92
N GLU A 106 0.22 19.47 2.38
CA GLU A 106 0.78 20.61 1.62
C GLU A 106 0.21 20.73 0.18
N GLY A 107 -1.10 20.49 0.03
CA GLY A 107 -1.78 20.54 -1.27
C GLY A 107 -1.54 19.34 -2.19
N ASN A 108 -0.67 18.39 -1.80
CA ASN A 108 -0.47 17.14 -2.53
C ASN A 108 -1.18 15.97 -1.85
N CYS A 109 -2.06 15.27 -2.59
CA CYS A 109 -2.83 14.13 -2.10
C CYS A 109 -2.26 12.77 -2.53
N THR A 110 -0.99 12.73 -2.95
CA THR A 110 -0.28 11.48 -3.26
C THR A 110 0.72 11.11 -2.19
N TRP A 111 0.95 9.80 -2.14
CA TRP A 111 1.83 9.12 -1.22
C TRP A 111 2.64 8.12 -2.02
N ASP A 112 3.92 8.41 -2.19
CA ASP A 112 4.84 7.68 -3.04
C ASP A 112 5.42 6.53 -2.23
N ARG A 113 5.28 5.31 -2.77
CA ARG A 113 5.67 4.09 -2.07
C ARG A 113 7.16 3.83 -2.24
N LEU A 114 7.83 3.66 -1.11
CA LEU A 114 9.25 3.36 -0.99
C LEU A 114 9.39 1.90 -0.51
N PRO A 115 9.77 0.97 -1.39
CA PRO A 115 10.09 -0.41 -1.01
C PRO A 115 11.39 -0.48 -0.20
N HIS A 116 11.43 -1.34 0.80
CA HIS A 116 12.63 -1.68 1.58
C HIS A 116 12.60 -3.17 1.97
N ALA A 117 13.66 -3.66 2.62
CA ALA A 117 13.83 -5.09 2.89
C ALA A 117 12.66 -5.74 3.68
N GLU A 118 12.03 -4.98 4.58
CA GLU A 118 10.93 -5.43 5.45
C GLU A 118 9.53 -5.10 4.90
N GLY A 119 9.42 -4.67 3.64
CA GLY A 119 8.15 -4.34 3.00
C GLY A 119 8.18 -2.98 2.30
N TYR A 120 7.26 -2.10 2.65
CA TYR A 120 7.17 -0.77 2.07
C TYR A 120 6.58 0.24 3.04
N CYS A 121 6.86 1.51 2.78
CA CYS A 121 6.22 2.64 3.42
C CYS A 121 5.91 3.72 2.38
N TYR A 122 5.25 4.79 2.78
CA TYR A 122 4.82 5.87 1.90
C TYR A 122 5.33 7.21 2.39
N VAL A 123 5.95 7.98 1.50
CA VAL A 123 6.36 9.37 1.71
C VAL A 123 5.35 10.26 1.00
N SER A 124 4.97 11.40 1.59
CA SER A 124 4.09 12.35 0.88
C SER A 124 4.77 12.79 -0.42
N GLY A 125 4.01 12.79 -1.53
CA GLY A 125 4.50 13.27 -2.82
C GLY A 125 4.78 14.77 -2.86
N ALA A 126 4.44 15.53 -1.80
CA ALA A 126 4.91 16.91 -1.63
C ALA A 126 6.44 16.99 -1.45
N TYR A 127 7.05 15.91 -0.99
CA TYR A 127 8.46 15.85 -0.57
C TYR A 127 9.37 15.08 -1.53
N THR A 128 8.82 14.53 -2.60
CA THR A 128 9.61 13.91 -3.68
C THR A 128 9.77 14.92 -4.82
N ASP A 129 10.94 14.93 -5.46
CA ASP A 129 11.19 15.83 -6.59
C ASP A 129 10.40 15.43 -7.84
N GLY A 130 10.46 16.27 -8.88
CA GLY A 130 9.69 16.10 -10.12
C GLY A 130 9.96 14.82 -10.91
N ARG A 131 10.91 13.97 -10.48
CA ARG A 131 11.14 12.63 -11.04
C ARG A 131 10.09 11.61 -10.56
N CYS A 132 9.36 11.92 -9.49
CA CYS A 132 8.35 11.07 -8.87
C CYS A 132 6.90 11.56 -9.12
N THR A 133 6.61 12.16 -10.28
CA THR A 133 5.22 12.52 -10.59
C THR A 133 4.31 11.29 -10.66
N LYS A 134 2.99 11.52 -10.53
CA LYS A 134 1.97 10.47 -10.75
C LYS A 134 2.18 9.71 -12.06
N ALA A 135 2.55 10.42 -13.13
CA ALA A 135 2.80 9.83 -14.44
C ALA A 135 4.08 8.98 -14.44
N ALA A 136 5.13 9.41 -13.75
CA ALA A 136 6.40 8.70 -13.69
C ALA A 136 6.35 7.43 -12.82
N LEU A 137 5.57 7.47 -11.72
CA LEU A 137 5.43 6.38 -10.77
C LEU A 137 4.31 5.39 -11.15
N GLY A 138 3.21 5.87 -11.70
CA GLY A 138 2.01 5.05 -11.90
C GLY A 138 1.31 4.72 -10.57
N LYS A 139 0.04 4.34 -10.66
CA LYS A 139 -0.79 4.05 -9.48
C LYS A 139 -0.43 2.67 -8.92
N CYS A 140 -0.32 2.57 -7.59
CA CYS A 140 -0.44 1.30 -6.90
C CYS A 140 -1.89 0.82 -6.95
#